data_AF-A0A8K0CD86-F1
#
_entry.id   AF-A0A8K0CD86-F1
#
_cell.length_a   1.000
_cell.length_b   1.000
_cell.length_c   1.000
_cell.angle_alpha   90.00
_cell.angle_beta   90.00
_cell.angle_gamma   90.00
#
_symmetry.space_group_name_H-M   'P 1'
#
loop_
_entity.id
_entity.type
_entity.pdbx_description
1 polymer ?
#
loop_
_entity_poly.entity_id
_entity_poly.type
_entity_poly.pdbx_seq_one_letter_code
_entity_poly.pdbx_strand_id
1 'polypeptide(L)'
;MKLARKISEEIQIEERGNETEENTKNTIKNKILEQIKNKWVEKQMHGQYPRAVQEHLIDKEQTYEWLWKGEPKGETESLIIAAQDQAINTRYHKKNILRQNVNNKCRLYEEHEETTEHNSRMYDSCQTQIYKKT
;
A
#
# COMPACT_ATOMS: atom_id res chain seq x y z
N MET A 1 -18.33 -5.34 -9.61
CA MET A 1 -19.15 -5.83 -10.74
C MET A 1 -18.78 -5.23 -12.11
N LYS A 2 -18.61 -3.90 -12.27
CA LYS A 2 -18.33 -3.31 -13.59
C LYS A 2 -16.96 -3.70 -14.21
N LEU A 3 -15.94 -3.91 -13.37
CA LEU A 3 -14.57 -4.22 -13.82
C LEU A 3 -14.44 -5.63 -14.39
N ALA A 4 -14.91 -6.64 -13.65
CA ALA A 4 -14.89 -8.04 -14.09
C ALA A 4 -15.63 -8.24 -15.42
N ARG A 5 -16.76 -7.54 -15.60
CA ARG A 5 -17.56 -7.60 -16.83
C ARG A 5 -16.80 -7.04 -18.04
N LYS A 6 -16.13 -5.90 -17.87
CA LYS A 6 -15.30 -5.27 -18.91
C LYS A 6 -14.12 -6.13 -19.33
N ILE A 7 -13.47 -6.80 -18.37
CA ILE A 7 -12.34 -7.70 -18.63
C ILE A 7 -12.81 -8.97 -19.37
N SER A 8 -13.95 -9.54 -18.99
CA SER A 8 -14.53 -10.67 -19.72
C SER A 8 -14.85 -10.32 -21.18
N GLU A 9 -15.33 -9.10 -21.44
CA GLU A 9 -15.60 -8.59 -22.79
C GLU A 9 -14.29 -8.42 -23.61
N GLU A 10 -13.22 -7.88 -23.02
CA GLU A 10 -11.91 -7.72 -23.68
C GLU A 10 -11.24 -9.07 -24.01
N ILE A 11 -11.48 -10.11 -23.20
CA ILE A 11 -10.88 -11.44 -23.39
C ILE A 11 -11.64 -12.26 -24.44
N GLN A 12 -12.96 -12.15 -24.52
CA GLN A 12 -13.73 -12.77 -25.60
C GLN A 12 -13.34 -12.28 -27.00
N ILE A 13 -12.70 -11.11 -27.10
CA ILE A 13 -12.18 -10.56 -28.36
C ILE A 13 -10.84 -11.22 -28.75
N GLU A 14 -10.01 -11.61 -27.77
CA GLU A 14 -8.69 -12.24 -27.99
C GLU A 14 -8.77 -13.76 -28.25
N GLU A 15 -9.75 -14.47 -27.67
CA GLU A 15 -9.84 -15.94 -27.70
C GLU A 15 -10.40 -16.54 -29.00
N ARG A 16 -10.13 -15.94 -30.16
CA ARG A 16 -10.53 -16.51 -31.45
C ARG A 16 -9.67 -17.71 -31.90
N GLY A 17 -8.85 -18.29 -31.01
CA GLY A 17 -7.98 -19.44 -31.27
C GLY A 17 -7.90 -20.40 -30.08
N ASN A 18 -8.02 -21.69 -30.40
CA ASN A 18 -7.98 -22.91 -29.56
C ASN A 18 -7.14 -22.89 -28.26
N GLU A 19 -7.64 -22.27 -27.19
CA GLU A 19 -7.15 -22.50 -25.82
C GLU A 19 -8.18 -23.29 -24.99
N THR A 20 -7.70 -24.13 -24.06
CA THR A 20 -8.58 -24.88 -23.15
C THR A 20 -9.27 -23.94 -22.17
N GLU A 21 -10.53 -24.23 -21.83
CA GLU A 21 -11.38 -23.40 -20.95
C GLU A 21 -10.74 -23.11 -19.57
N GLU A 22 -9.86 -23.99 -19.08
CA GLU A 22 -9.07 -23.82 -17.86
C GLU A 22 -7.97 -22.74 -18.00
N ASN A 23 -7.28 -22.72 -19.14
CA ASN A 23 -6.23 -21.74 -19.44
C ASN A 23 -6.85 -20.34 -19.61
N THR A 24 -7.96 -20.25 -20.34
CA THR A 24 -8.83 -19.06 -20.43
C THR A 24 -9.19 -18.50 -19.05
N LYS A 25 -9.71 -19.35 -18.15
CA LYS A 25 -10.09 -18.94 -16.79
C LYS A 25 -8.92 -18.40 -15.98
N ASN A 26 -7.74 -19.02 -16.10
CA ASN A 26 -6.54 -18.56 -15.39
C ASN A 26 -6.02 -17.23 -15.97
N THR A 27 -6.04 -17.07 -17.30
CA THR A 27 -5.69 -15.80 -17.97
C THR A 27 -6.61 -14.66 -17.54
N ILE A 28 -7.93 -14.90 -17.47
CA ILE A 28 -8.90 -13.92 -16.97
C ILE A 28 -8.59 -13.53 -15.52
N LYS A 29 -8.35 -14.51 -14.64
CA LYS A 29 -8.02 -14.25 -13.23
C LYS A 29 -6.77 -13.39 -13.11
N ASN A 30 -5.70 -13.73 -13.83
CA ASN A 30 -4.44 -12.99 -13.79
C ASN A 30 -4.61 -11.55 -14.27
N LYS A 31 -5.37 -11.32 -15.36
CA LYS A 31 -5.69 -9.96 -15.84
C LYS A 31 -6.49 -9.16 -14.81
N ILE A 32 -7.48 -9.77 -14.15
CA ILE A 32 -8.24 -9.14 -13.06
C ILE A 32 -7.31 -8.75 -11.91
N LEU A 33 -6.43 -9.65 -11.49
CA LEU A 33 -5.50 -9.42 -10.39
C LEU A 33 -4.54 -8.27 -10.70
N GLU A 34 -3.97 -8.23 -11.91
CA GLU A 34 -3.10 -7.14 -12.34
C GLU A 34 -3.83 -5.80 -12.38
N GLN A 35 -5.07 -5.75 -12.85
CA GLN A 35 -5.85 -4.51 -12.82
C GLN A 35 -6.18 -4.05 -11.38
N ILE A 36 -6.51 -4.97 -10.48
CA ILE A 36 -6.76 -4.65 -9.06
C ILE A 36 -5.48 -4.11 -8.42
N LYS A 37 -4.34 -4.76 -8.69
CA LYS A 37 -3.02 -4.37 -8.20
C LYS A 37 -2.64 -2.98 -8.71
N ASN A 38 -2.75 -2.72 -10.00
CA ASN A 38 -2.43 -1.41 -10.59
C ASN A 38 -3.31 -0.32 -9.99
N LYS A 39 -4.62 -0.57 -9.86
CA LYS A 39 -5.54 0.38 -9.23
C LYS A 39 -5.20 0.68 -7.76
N TRP A 40 -4.70 -0.32 -7.02
CA TRP A 40 -4.25 -0.12 -5.65
C TRP A 40 -2.93 0.68 -5.60
N VAL A 41 -1.96 0.33 -6.45
CA VAL A 41 -0.67 1.05 -6.58
C VAL A 41 -0.87 2.50 -7.03
N GLU A 42 -1.88 2.81 -7.82
CA GLU A 42 -2.21 4.17 -8.26
C GLU A 42 -2.80 5.05 -7.15
N LYS A 43 -3.27 4.46 -6.03
CA LYS A 43 -3.81 5.27 -4.93
C LYS A 43 -2.70 6.15 -4.35
N GLN A 44 -2.98 7.44 -4.20
CA GLN A 44 -2.00 8.43 -3.74
C GLN A 44 -1.35 8.03 -2.41
N MET A 45 -2.13 7.54 -1.44
CA MET A 45 -1.66 7.16 -0.10
C MET A 45 -1.33 5.68 0.00
N HIS A 46 -2.32 4.80 -0.19
CA HIS A 46 -2.14 3.35 -0.03
C HIS A 46 -1.12 2.75 -1.01
N GLY A 47 -0.89 3.39 -2.17
CA GLY A 47 0.09 2.94 -3.13
C GLY A 47 1.52 3.42 -2.85
N GLN A 48 1.80 4.20 -1.80
CA GLN A 48 3.14 4.75 -1.56
C GLN A 48 4.17 3.65 -1.30
N TYR A 49 3.85 2.74 -0.38
CA TYR A 49 4.74 1.63 -0.05
C TYR A 49 5.05 0.72 -1.25
N PRO A 50 4.07 0.18 -2.01
CA PRO A 50 4.39 -0.67 -3.15
C PRO A 50 5.13 0.07 -4.27
N ARG A 51 4.96 1.39 -4.43
CA ARG A 51 5.78 2.18 -5.36
C ARG A 51 7.23 2.31 -4.86
N ALA A 52 7.43 2.58 -3.58
CA ALA A 52 8.76 2.66 -2.98
C ALA A 52 9.51 1.32 -3.12
N VAL A 53 8.86 0.19 -2.80
CA VAL A 53 9.46 -1.15 -2.93
C VAL A 53 9.79 -1.53 -4.38
N GLN A 54 9.21 -0.85 -5.37
CA GLN A 54 9.52 -1.05 -6.79
C GLN A 54 10.68 -0.19 -7.31
N GLU A 55 11.26 0.67 -6.48
CA GLU A 55 12.41 1.48 -6.87
C GLU A 55 13.65 0.60 -7.17
N HIS A 56 14.49 1.06 -8.09
CA HIS A 56 15.59 0.28 -8.67
C HIS A 56 16.61 -0.24 -7.64
N LEU A 57 16.73 0.42 -6.48
CA LEU A 57 17.76 0.11 -5.48
C LEU A 57 17.23 -0.73 -4.30
N ILE A 58 15.96 -1.14 -4.33
CA ILE A 58 15.34 -1.87 -3.22
C ILE A 58 15.27 -3.36 -3.55
N ASP A 59 15.89 -4.17 -2.70
CA ASP A 59 15.74 -5.63 -2.73
C ASP A 59 14.38 -6.00 -2.13
N LYS A 60 13.49 -6.50 -2.99
CA LYS A 60 12.12 -6.88 -2.60
C LYS A 60 12.11 -8.11 -1.70
N GLU A 61 12.96 -9.09 -1.95
CA GLU A 61 13.00 -10.32 -1.15
C GLU A 61 13.46 -9.99 0.26
N GLN A 62 14.52 -9.20 0.39
CA GLN A 62 14.98 -8.73 1.69
C GLN A 62 13.94 -7.85 2.40
N THR A 63 13.23 -7.00 1.65
CA THR A 63 12.19 -6.11 2.21
C THR A 63 11.06 -6.89 2.90
N TYR A 64 10.68 -8.06 2.36
CA TYR A 64 9.60 -8.87 2.91
C TYR A 64 10.07 -9.99 3.85
N GLU A 65 11.37 -10.11 4.06
CA GLU A 65 11.97 -11.21 4.81
C GLU A 65 11.49 -11.33 6.26
N TRP A 66 11.13 -10.20 6.87
CA TRP A 66 10.59 -10.15 8.23
C TRP A 66 9.29 -10.95 8.39
N LEU A 67 8.51 -11.14 7.32
CA LEU A 67 7.24 -11.88 7.36
C LEU A 67 7.45 -13.36 7.71
N TRP A 68 8.52 -13.97 7.19
CA TRP A 68 8.77 -15.39 7.39
C TRP A 68 9.90 -15.69 8.39
N LYS A 69 10.95 -14.86 8.47
CA LYS A 69 12.05 -15.10 9.42
C LYS A 69 11.73 -14.64 10.84
N GLY A 70 10.90 -13.61 10.98
CA GLY A 70 10.60 -13.02 12.29
C GLY A 70 9.47 -13.70 13.05
N GLU A 71 8.72 -14.60 12.38
CA GLU A 71 7.48 -15.22 12.88
C GLU A 71 6.61 -14.23 13.70
N PRO A 72 6.28 -13.06 13.12
CA PRO A 72 5.49 -12.08 13.85
C PRO A 72 4.13 -12.69 14.21
N LYS A 73 3.65 -12.41 15.43
CA LYS A 73 2.25 -12.70 15.76
C LYS A 73 1.35 -11.96 14.78
N GLY A 74 0.21 -12.55 14.41
CA GLY A 74 -0.70 -11.96 13.43
C GLY A 74 -1.16 -10.54 13.77
N GLU A 75 -1.27 -10.20 15.06
CA GLU A 75 -1.54 -8.84 15.54
C GLU A 75 -0.44 -7.85 15.12
N THR A 76 0.82 -8.22 15.34
CA THR A 76 1.99 -7.42 14.96
C THR A 76 2.11 -7.28 13.45
N GLU A 77 1.94 -8.38 12.72
CA GLU A 77 1.95 -8.36 11.26
C GLU A 77 0.88 -7.41 10.71
N SER A 78 -0.37 -7.57 11.17
CA SER A 78 -1.48 -6.73 10.72
C SER A 78 -1.24 -5.24 11.02
N LEU A 79 -0.62 -4.92 12.16
CA LEU A 79 -0.27 -3.54 12.51
C LEU A 79 0.81 -2.97 11.59
N ILE A 80 1.88 -3.73 11.31
CA ILE A 80 2.96 -3.31 10.41
C ILE A 80 2.42 -3.10 8.99
N ILE A 81 1.62 -4.03 8.48
CA ILE A 81 1.00 -3.92 7.16
C ILE A 81 0.07 -2.69 7.11
N ALA A 82 -0.75 -2.45 8.15
CA ALA A 82 -1.59 -1.26 8.20
C ALA A 82 -0.77 0.05 8.24
N ALA A 83 0.42 0.03 8.86
CA ALA A 83 1.36 1.15 8.84
C ALA A 83 1.89 1.42 7.44
N GLN A 84 2.37 0.36 6.76
CA GLN A 84 2.89 0.41 5.38
C GLN A 84 1.83 0.93 4.41
N ASP A 85 0.57 0.48 4.56
CA ASP A 85 -0.56 0.95 3.74
C ASP A 85 -1.10 2.33 4.13
N GLN A 86 -0.53 2.98 5.13
CA GLN A 86 -1.03 4.25 5.70
C GLN A 86 -2.51 4.19 6.12
N ALA A 87 -2.93 3.03 6.59
CA ALA A 87 -4.26 2.75 7.11
C ALA A 87 -4.38 2.95 8.63
N ILE A 88 -3.29 3.39 9.28
CA ILE A 88 -3.32 3.79 10.69
C ILE A 88 -4.13 5.07 10.87
N ASN A 89 -4.80 5.18 12.01
CA ASN A 89 -5.69 6.28 12.38
C ASN A 89 -4.95 7.60 12.67
N THR A 90 -4.36 8.20 11.64
CA THR A 90 -3.74 9.52 11.68
C THR A 90 -4.76 10.63 11.40
N ARG A 91 -4.45 11.90 11.73
CA ARG A 91 -5.33 13.02 11.36
C ARG A 91 -5.52 13.16 9.84
N TYR A 92 -4.49 12.87 9.04
CA TYR A 92 -4.65 12.78 7.59
C TYR A 92 -5.68 11.71 7.23
N HIS A 93 -5.54 10.50 7.77
CA HIS A 93 -6.45 9.39 7.47
C HIS A 93 -7.90 9.75 7.81
N LYS A 94 -8.14 10.33 8.99
CA LYS A 94 -9.47 10.81 9.39
C LYS A 94 -10.08 11.83 8.43
N LYS A 95 -9.31 12.83 8.02
CA LYS A 95 -9.81 13.90 7.14
C LYS A 95 -9.99 13.44 5.70
N ASN A 96 -8.97 12.82 5.12
CA ASN A 96 -8.88 12.60 3.68
C ASN A 96 -9.43 11.23 3.25
N ILE A 97 -9.31 10.20 4.10
CA ILE A 97 -9.80 8.86 3.80
C ILE A 97 -11.20 8.66 4.40
N LEU A 98 -11.37 8.93 5.70
CA LEU A 98 -12.66 8.78 6.39
C LEU A 98 -13.60 9.98 6.21
N ARG A 99 -13.15 11.05 5.53
CA ARG A 99 -13.95 12.26 5.23
C ARG A 99 -14.55 12.93 6.47
N GLN A 100 -13.88 12.82 7.61
CA GLN A 100 -14.29 13.48 8.85
C GLN A 100 -13.91 14.96 8.83
N ASN A 101 -14.72 15.79 9.49
CA ASN A 101 -14.43 17.21 9.65
C ASN A 101 -13.39 17.43 10.77
N VAL A 102 -12.12 17.17 10.47
CA VAL A 102 -11.00 17.36 11.39
C VAL A 102 -9.83 18.04 10.69
N ASN A 103 -8.99 18.75 11.46
CA ASN A 103 -7.71 19.25 10.95
C ASN A 103 -6.77 18.06 10.67
N ASN A 104 -6.07 18.07 9.53
CA ASN A 104 -5.07 17.06 9.16
C ASN A 104 -3.63 17.45 9.50
N LYS A 105 -3.39 18.62 10.06
CA LYS A 105 -2.05 19.06 10.46
C LYS A 105 -1.50 18.27 11.66
N CYS A 106 -0.19 18.07 11.65
CA CYS A 106 0.58 17.44 12.71
C CYS A 106 0.32 18.11 14.06
N ARG A 107 0.13 17.30 15.11
CA ARG A 107 -0.10 17.79 16.48
C ARG A 107 1.09 18.51 17.10
N LEU A 108 2.30 18.27 16.61
CA LEU A 108 3.51 18.82 17.21
C LEU A 108 3.94 20.15 16.57
N TYR A 109 3.92 20.21 15.23
CA TYR A 109 4.43 21.36 14.47
C TYR A 109 3.33 22.15 13.76
N GLU A 110 2.13 21.59 13.60
CA GLU A 110 0.99 22.18 12.90
C GLU A 110 1.22 22.62 11.44
N GLU A 111 2.40 22.37 10.88
CA GLU A 111 2.81 22.81 9.54
C GLU A 111 2.53 21.76 8.47
N HIS A 112 2.97 20.52 8.71
CA HIS A 112 2.83 19.39 7.79
C HIS A 112 1.59 18.54 8.10
N GLU A 113 1.14 17.76 7.13
CA GLU A 113 0.04 16.83 7.34
C GLU A 113 0.50 15.61 8.16
N GLU A 114 -0.31 15.19 9.12
CA GLU A 114 -0.03 14.04 10.00
C GLU A 114 -0.29 12.73 9.24
N THR A 115 0.69 12.24 8.49
CA THR A 115 0.69 10.91 7.87
C THR A 115 1.50 9.92 8.71
N THR A 116 1.34 8.62 8.45
CA THR A 116 2.16 7.58 9.11
C THR A 116 3.65 7.81 8.82
N GLU A 117 3.98 8.14 7.57
CA GLU A 117 5.35 8.45 7.15
C GLU A 117 5.91 9.69 7.85
N HIS A 118 5.12 10.77 7.95
CA HIS A 118 5.53 11.97 8.69
C HIS A 118 5.85 11.64 10.15
N ASN A 119 4.96 10.89 10.81
CA ASN A 119 5.18 10.48 12.20
C ASN A 119 6.45 9.62 12.36
N SER A 120 6.73 8.72 11.40
CA SER A 120 7.96 7.92 11.40
C SER A 120 9.21 8.78 11.28
N ARG A 121 9.25 9.69 10.30
CA ARG A 121 10.42 10.58 10.08
C ARG A 121 10.66 11.54 11.25
N MET A 122 9.59 11.95 11.93
CA MET A 122 9.71 12.79 13.12
C MET A 122 10.45 12.11 14.26
N TYR A 123 10.30 10.80 14.42
CA TYR A 123 11.04 10.05 15.42
C TYR A 123 12.55 10.17 15.20
N ASP A 124 13.01 10.09 13.95
CA ASP A 124 14.43 10.19 13.59
C ASP A 124 15.01 11.58 13.92
N SER A 125 14.23 12.65 13.67
CA SER A 125 14.61 14.02 14.01
C SER A 125 14.65 14.26 15.53
N CYS A 126 13.72 13.67 16.29
CA CYS A 126 13.73 13.78 17.75
C CYS A 126 14.89 13.00 18.38
N GLN A 127 15.20 11.80 17.89
CA GLN A 127 16.35 11.01 18.35
C GLN A 127 17.67 11.77 18.13
N THR A 128 17.88 12.33 16.93
CA THR A 128 19.09 13.11 16.64
C THR A 128 19.25 14.37 17.49
N GLN A 129 18.18 14.96 18.02
CA GLN A 129 18.26 16.09 18.96
C GLN A 129 18.61 15.66 20.40
N ILE A 130 18.24 14.45 20.82
CA ILE A 130 18.57 13.90 22.14
C ILE A 130 20.07 13.55 22.21
N TYR A 131 20.62 12.90 21.17
CA TYR A 131 22.04 12.53 21.12
C TYR A 131 23.00 13.73 20.94
N LYS A 132 22.52 14.90 20.52
CA LYS A 132 23.32 16.14 20.45
C LYS A 132 23.31 16.96 21.75
N LYS A 133 22.49 16.56 22.74
CA LYS A 133 22.37 17.23 24.05
C LYS A 133 22.99 16.44 25.19
N THR A 134 23.64 15.32 24.90
CA THR A 134 24.44 14.53 25.86
C THR A 134 25.91 14.66 25.49
#